data_AF-A0A7J8BUS6-F1
#
_entry.id   AF-A0A7J8BUS6-F1
#
_cell.length_a   1.000
_cell.length_b   1.000
_cell.length_c   1.000
_cell.angle_alpha   90.00
_cell.angle_beta   90.00
_cell.angle_gamma   90.00
#
_symmetry.space_group_name_H-M   'P 1'
#
loop_
_entity.id
_entity.type
_entity.pdbx_description
1 polymer ?
#
loop_
_entity_poly.entity_id
_entity_poly.type
_entity_poly.pdbx_seq_one_letter_code
_entity_poly.pdbx_strand_id
1 'polypeptide(L)'
;MDNDIALLLLNSQITFSGLKEPICMPRQPSPSTWHRCWVAGWGQTKTGDKNSGKPDLIKVPMIIMDWEKCSKLFSKLTKNMLCAGYENESYDACQGDSGGPLVCTPGSDKRWYQVGIVSWGRSCGQKNIPGIYTLLENYSFWIKKVTEKEGRPFDSEKMRTPSQQKRMRSQASDLPKPGSPGLRLLLCLLSYVLF
;
A
#
# COMPACT_ATOMS: atom_id res chain seq x y z
N MET A 1 24.17 -5.02 3.83
CA MET A 1 23.53 -5.89 2.83
C MET A 1 23.04 -4.96 1.72
N ASP A 2 23.75 -4.88 0.60
CA ASP A 2 23.37 -4.01 -0.52
C ASP A 2 22.50 -4.76 -1.52
N ASN A 3 21.53 -4.09 -2.14
CA ASN A 3 20.54 -4.70 -3.03
C ASN A 3 19.67 -5.76 -2.33
N ASP A 4 19.27 -5.48 -1.08
CA ASP A 4 18.34 -6.33 -0.33
C ASP A 4 16.90 -6.12 -0.79
N ILE A 5 16.53 -6.80 -1.87
CA ILE A 5 15.22 -6.73 -2.49
C ILE A 5 14.91 -8.03 -3.23
N ALA A 6 13.64 -8.44 -3.20
CA ALA A 6 13.12 -9.56 -3.95
C ALA A 6 11.71 -9.26 -4.48
N LEU A 7 11.31 -9.99 -5.52
CA LEU A 7 9.93 -10.00 -6.03
C LEU A 7 9.35 -11.41 -5.87
N LEU A 8 8.11 -11.48 -5.42
CA LEU A 8 7.36 -12.72 -5.30
C LEU A 8 6.23 -12.75 -6.32
N LEU A 9 6.27 -13.75 -7.20
CA LEU A 9 5.20 -14.01 -8.16
C LEU A 9 4.21 -15.00 -7.53
N LEU A 10 2.98 -14.54 -7.32
CA LEU A 10 1.93 -15.38 -6.74
C LEU A 10 1.38 -16.35 -7.79
N ASN A 11 1.07 -17.58 -7.34
CA ASN A 11 0.43 -18.60 -8.17
C ASN A 11 -0.98 -18.16 -8.65
N SER A 12 -1.69 -17.42 -7.80
CA SER A 12 -3.04 -16.89 -8.08
C SER A 12 -3.10 -15.39 -7.83
N GLN A 13 -3.93 -14.69 -8.62
CA GLN A 13 -4.15 -13.26 -8.47
C GLN A 13 -4.85 -12.94 -7.14
N ILE A 14 -4.47 -11.82 -6.51
CA ILE A 14 -5.15 -11.30 -5.32
C ILE A 14 -6.45 -10.63 -5.77
N THR A 15 -7.58 -11.02 -5.16
CA THR A 15 -8.81 -10.23 -5.24
C THR A 15 -8.75 -9.08 -4.26
N PHE A 16 -8.69 -7.86 -4.77
CA PHE A 16 -8.67 -6.65 -3.94
C PHE A 16 -10.02 -6.41 -3.27
N SER A 17 -9.96 -5.79 -2.10
CA SER A 17 -11.11 -5.46 -1.24
C SER A 17 -10.73 -4.31 -0.32
N GLY A 18 -11.65 -3.80 0.50
CA GLY A 18 -11.32 -2.78 1.51
C GLY A 18 -10.30 -3.23 2.58
N LEU A 19 -9.99 -4.54 2.65
CA LEU A 19 -8.94 -5.09 3.53
C LEU A 19 -7.66 -5.48 2.78
N LYS A 20 -7.69 -5.46 1.44
CA LYS A 20 -6.59 -5.91 0.57
C LYS A 20 -6.44 -4.92 -0.56
N GLU A 21 -5.51 -3.99 -0.39
CA GLU A 21 -5.24 -2.94 -1.37
C GLU A 21 -3.74 -2.91 -1.71
N PRO A 22 -3.39 -2.61 -2.97
CA PRO A 22 -2.00 -2.43 -3.35
C PRO A 22 -1.44 -1.12 -2.78
N ILE A 23 -0.15 -1.11 -2.47
CA ILE A 23 0.57 0.10 -2.09
C ILE A 23 1.14 0.82 -3.32
N CYS A 24 1.24 2.15 -3.28
CA CYS A 24 1.83 2.89 -4.39
C CYS A 24 3.36 2.75 -4.39
N MET A 25 3.95 2.63 -5.59
CA MET A 25 5.38 2.79 -5.81
C MET A 25 5.74 4.29 -5.94
N PRO A 26 6.89 4.71 -5.38
CA PRO A 26 7.37 6.09 -5.51
C PRO A 26 7.74 6.37 -6.97
N ARG A 27 7.50 7.62 -7.41
CA ARG A 27 7.66 8.01 -8.82
C ARG A 27 8.99 8.72 -9.09
N GLN A 28 9.54 9.45 -8.12
CA GLN A 28 10.76 10.24 -8.26
C GLN A 28 11.49 10.44 -6.93
N PRO A 29 12.83 10.59 -6.97
CA PRO A 29 13.70 10.61 -5.79
C PRO A 29 13.50 11.90 -5.05
N SER A 30 12.81 11.81 -3.92
CA SER A 30 12.82 12.92 -2.98
C SER A 30 12.48 12.50 -1.55
N PRO A 31 13.47 12.02 -0.78
CA PRO A 31 13.36 11.80 0.66
C PRO A 31 12.69 12.96 1.40
N SER A 32 12.96 14.20 0.98
CA SER A 32 12.45 15.44 1.60
C SER A 32 10.98 15.72 1.34
N THR A 33 10.34 15.04 0.37
CA THR A 33 8.90 15.19 0.13
C THR A 33 8.06 14.24 0.98
N TRP A 34 8.67 13.23 1.60
CA TRP A 34 7.97 12.23 2.40
C TRP A 34 7.71 12.72 3.82
N HIS A 35 6.45 12.63 4.21
CA HIS A 35 5.94 13.00 5.52
C HIS A 35 5.20 11.81 6.15
N ARG A 36 5.02 11.88 7.47
CA ARG A 36 4.20 10.92 8.24
C ARG A 36 4.52 9.46 7.88
N CYS A 37 5.77 9.06 7.99
CA CYS A 37 6.18 7.71 7.64
C CYS A 37 5.86 6.71 8.76
N TRP A 38 5.66 5.45 8.40
CA TRP A 38 5.37 4.36 9.32
C TRP A 38 6.06 3.08 8.87
N VAL A 39 6.48 2.29 9.85
CA VAL A 39 6.72 0.86 9.70
C VAL A 39 5.61 0.12 10.41
N ALA A 40 5.20 -1.03 9.87
CA ALA A 40 4.29 -1.94 10.55
C ALA A 40 4.75 -3.39 10.38
N GLY A 41 4.56 -4.20 11.43
CA GLY A 41 4.92 -5.60 11.42
C GLY A 41 4.61 -6.32 12.74
N TRP A 42 5.02 -7.58 12.80
CA TRP A 42 4.83 -8.50 13.93
C TRP A 42 6.17 -8.92 14.56
N GLY A 43 7.25 -8.23 14.22
CA GLY A 43 8.58 -8.48 14.74
C GLY A 43 8.65 -8.33 16.25
N GLN A 44 9.83 -8.70 16.77
CA GLN A 44 10.13 -8.62 18.19
C GLN A 44 9.92 -7.20 18.72
N THR A 45 9.20 -7.06 19.83
CA THR A 45 9.03 -5.76 20.50
C THR A 45 10.15 -5.46 21.49
N LYS A 46 11.00 -6.45 21.80
CA LYS A 46 12.17 -6.34 22.66
C LYS A 46 13.37 -7.04 22.04
N THR A 47 14.47 -6.33 21.92
CA THR A 47 15.74 -6.85 21.36
C THR A 47 16.21 -8.09 22.12
N GLY A 48 16.42 -9.19 21.38
CA GLY A 48 16.94 -10.45 21.93
C GLY A 48 15.88 -11.36 22.55
N ASP A 49 14.65 -10.89 22.71
CA ASP A 49 13.53 -11.70 23.19
C ASP A 49 12.70 -12.20 22.00
N LYS A 50 12.97 -13.44 21.60
CA LYS A 50 12.29 -14.11 20.48
C LYS A 50 10.78 -14.31 20.70
N ASN A 51 10.31 -14.22 21.95
CA ASN A 51 8.91 -14.41 22.32
C ASN A 51 8.18 -13.07 22.51
N SER A 52 8.85 -11.94 22.28
CA SER A 52 8.26 -10.61 22.45
C SER A 52 7.34 -10.16 21.32
N GLY A 53 7.15 -10.99 20.29
CA GLY A 53 6.18 -10.72 19.23
C GLY A 53 4.76 -10.66 19.80
N LYS A 54 3.92 -9.80 19.23
CA LYS A 54 2.50 -9.69 19.58
C LYS A 54 1.63 -10.33 18.49
N PRO A 55 0.42 -10.85 18.83
CA PRO A 55 -0.51 -11.34 17.82
C PRO A 55 -1.05 -10.20 16.93
N ASP A 56 -1.17 -9.00 17.51
CA ASP A 56 -1.65 -7.82 16.82
C ASP A 56 -0.54 -7.18 15.99
N LEU A 57 -0.90 -6.70 14.80
CA LEU A 57 -0.01 -5.89 13.96
C LEU A 57 0.31 -4.58 14.67
N ILE A 58 1.59 -4.29 14.86
CA ILE A 58 2.04 -3.03 15.46
C ILE A 58 2.54 -2.11 14.37
N LYS A 59 2.32 -0.81 14.54
CA LYS A 59 2.93 0.23 13.71
C LYS A 59 3.65 1.27 14.56
N VAL A 60 4.73 1.82 14.03
CA VAL A 60 5.55 2.85 14.67
C VAL A 60 5.83 3.99 13.70
N PRO A 61 5.80 5.25 14.16
CA PRO A 61 6.09 6.40 13.31
C PRO A 61 7.59 6.46 12.99
N MET A 62 7.92 6.96 11.80
CA MET A 62 9.29 7.05 11.30
C MET A 62 9.55 8.41 10.66
N ILE A 63 10.82 8.83 10.70
CA ILE A 63 11.35 10.01 10.03
C ILE A 63 12.52 9.54 9.17
N ILE A 64 12.47 9.85 7.87
CA ILE A 64 13.60 9.59 6.98
C ILE A 64 14.71 10.57 7.32
N MET A 65 15.90 10.04 7.55
CA MET A 65 17.08 10.83 7.89
C MET A 65 17.86 11.21 6.64
N ASP A 66 18.55 12.35 6.72
CA ASP A 66 19.49 12.75 5.70
C ASP A 66 20.58 11.69 5.49
N TRP A 67 20.81 11.32 4.23
CA TRP A 67 21.71 10.22 3.88
C TRP A 67 23.16 10.52 4.28
N GLU A 68 23.62 11.77 4.14
CA GLU A 68 24.99 12.15 4.49
C GLU A 68 25.22 12.15 5.99
N LYS A 69 24.21 12.54 6.79
CA LYS A 69 24.26 12.38 8.24
C LYS A 69 24.29 10.90 8.62
N CYS A 70 23.50 10.06 7.97
CA CYS A 70 23.45 8.64 8.28
C CYS A 70 24.72 7.89 7.87
N SER A 71 25.35 8.25 6.74
CA SER A 71 26.58 7.59 6.26
C SER A 71 27.75 7.77 7.24
N LYS A 72 27.76 8.86 8.02
CA LYS A 72 28.72 9.07 9.13
C LYS A 72 28.51 8.06 10.27
N LEU A 73 27.27 7.62 10.49
CA LEU A 73 26.95 6.61 11.51
C LEU A 73 27.21 5.19 10.98
N PHE A 74 27.02 4.94 9.69
CA PHE A 74 27.12 3.63 9.05
C PHE A 74 28.08 3.63 7.86
N SER A 75 29.31 3.17 8.07
CA SER A 75 30.34 3.09 7.02
C SER A 75 29.99 2.18 5.83
N LYS A 76 29.02 1.28 5.99
CA LYS A 76 28.54 0.36 4.95
C LYS A 76 27.28 0.85 4.22
N LEU A 77 26.86 2.10 4.45
CA LEU A 77 25.67 2.68 3.81
C LEU A 77 25.95 2.98 2.33
N THR A 78 25.16 2.39 1.43
CA THR A 78 25.26 2.65 -0.02
C THR A 78 24.18 3.65 -0.47
N LYS A 79 24.26 4.12 -1.71
CA LYS A 79 23.23 4.98 -2.32
C LYS A 79 21.92 4.26 -2.61
N ASN A 80 21.88 2.94 -2.47
CA ASN A 80 20.67 2.12 -2.58
C ASN A 80 19.95 1.94 -1.24
N MET A 81 20.41 2.61 -0.20
CA MET A 81 19.85 2.53 1.14
C MET A 81 19.38 3.90 1.61
N LEU A 82 18.40 3.89 2.51
CA LEU A 82 17.99 5.05 3.29
C LEU A 82 18.00 4.67 4.78
N CYS A 83 17.99 5.70 5.62
CA CYS A 83 17.89 5.52 7.07
C CYS A 83 16.61 6.14 7.58
N ALA A 84 15.95 5.46 8.51
CA ALA A 84 14.79 6.01 9.19
C ALA A 84 14.80 5.65 10.68
N GLY A 85 14.33 6.58 11.49
CA GLY A 85 14.14 6.43 12.93
C GLY A 85 13.19 7.51 13.41
N TYR A 86 12.87 7.57 14.70
CA TYR A 86 11.93 8.56 15.21
C TYR A 86 12.52 9.37 16.35
N GLU A 87 12.72 10.68 16.15
CA GLU A 87 12.97 11.71 17.18
C GLU A 87 13.90 11.31 18.34
N ASN A 88 14.98 10.57 18.08
CA ASN A 88 15.87 10.04 19.13
C ASN A 88 15.19 9.10 20.13
N GLU A 89 14.02 8.56 19.81
CA GLU A 89 13.31 7.53 20.57
C GLU A 89 13.80 6.13 20.19
N SER A 90 13.33 5.14 20.94
CA SER A 90 13.64 3.72 20.74
C SER A 90 12.72 3.01 19.73
N TYR A 91 12.09 3.75 18.82
CA TYR A 91 11.23 3.15 17.79
C TYR A 91 12.05 2.70 16.59
N ASP A 92 11.91 1.44 16.21
CA ASP A 92 12.54 0.87 15.02
C ASP A 92 11.77 -0.37 14.54
N ALA A 93 12.01 -0.79 13.31
CA ALA A 93 11.70 -2.14 12.88
C ALA A 93 12.63 -3.13 13.59
N CYS A 94 12.17 -4.35 13.85
CA CYS A 94 13.02 -5.35 14.51
C CYS A 94 13.04 -6.70 13.79
N GLN A 95 13.72 -7.66 14.40
CA GLN A 95 13.77 -9.04 13.95
C GLN A 95 12.36 -9.58 13.74
N GLY A 96 12.08 -10.06 12.53
CA GLY A 96 10.75 -10.50 12.10
C GLY A 96 10.00 -9.50 11.22
N ASP A 97 10.46 -8.24 11.13
CA ASP A 97 9.91 -7.23 10.22
C ASP A 97 10.68 -7.11 8.90
N SER A 98 11.80 -7.83 8.74
CA SER A 98 12.62 -7.82 7.52
C SER A 98 11.81 -8.12 6.26
N GLY A 99 11.99 -7.31 5.21
CA GLY A 99 11.16 -7.34 4.01
C GLY A 99 9.85 -6.55 4.12
N GLY A 100 9.48 -6.10 5.33
CA GLY A 100 8.31 -5.27 5.59
C GLY A 100 8.43 -3.86 5.00
N PRO A 101 7.30 -3.14 4.86
CA PRO A 101 7.29 -1.85 4.17
C PRO A 101 7.57 -0.69 5.13
N LEU A 102 8.44 0.23 4.71
CA LEU A 102 8.43 1.61 5.19
C LEU A 102 7.50 2.42 4.26
N VAL A 103 6.39 2.91 4.80
CA VAL A 103 5.38 3.64 4.03
C VAL A 103 5.33 5.11 4.43
N CYS A 104 5.15 6.00 3.47
CA CYS A 104 5.05 7.44 3.68
C CYS A 104 3.96 8.07 2.82
N THR A 105 3.61 9.31 3.12
CA THR A 105 2.71 10.15 2.31
C THR A 105 3.40 11.48 2.01
N PRO A 106 3.19 12.11 0.83
CA PRO A 106 3.73 13.43 0.55
C PRO A 106 3.03 14.56 1.33
N GLY A 107 2.12 14.23 2.24
CA GLY A 107 1.45 15.18 3.13
C GLY A 107 0.18 15.78 2.55
N SER A 108 0.19 16.13 1.26
CA SER A 108 -0.96 16.67 0.51
C SER A 108 -1.86 15.59 -0.11
N ASP A 109 -1.31 14.41 -0.42
CA ASP A 109 -2.07 13.29 -0.98
C ASP A 109 -2.71 12.42 0.10
N LYS A 110 -3.88 11.84 -0.21
CA LYS A 110 -4.49 10.74 0.56
C LYS A 110 -3.85 9.37 0.30
N ARG A 111 -2.82 9.31 -0.56
CA ARG A 111 -2.16 8.06 -0.97
C ARG A 111 -0.92 7.78 -0.13
N TRP A 112 -0.69 6.50 0.08
CA TRP A 112 0.48 5.96 0.75
C TRP A 112 1.39 5.30 -0.26
N TYR A 113 2.69 5.51 -0.07
CA TYR A 113 3.74 5.00 -0.94
C TYR A 113 4.72 4.18 -0.13
N GLN A 114 5.14 3.03 -0.64
CA GLN A 114 6.23 2.28 -0.04
C GLN A 114 7.54 2.90 -0.50
N VAL A 115 8.28 3.55 0.41
CA VAL A 115 9.52 4.24 0.06
C VAL A 115 10.75 3.39 0.34
N GLY A 116 10.61 2.41 1.23
CA GLY A 116 11.69 1.50 1.56
C GLY A 116 11.22 0.13 2.03
N ILE A 117 12.20 -0.76 2.14
CA ILE A 117 12.04 -2.14 2.62
C ILE A 117 12.92 -2.30 3.86
N VAL A 118 12.35 -2.78 4.97
CA VAL A 118 13.10 -3.09 6.19
C VAL A 118 14.20 -4.09 5.86
N SER A 119 15.45 -3.74 6.14
CA SER A 119 16.61 -4.56 5.75
C SER A 119 17.46 -4.94 6.96
N TRP A 120 18.23 -4.01 7.53
CA TRP A 120 19.15 -4.30 8.63
C TRP A 120 19.33 -3.11 9.57
N GLY A 121 19.97 -3.36 10.72
CA GLY A 121 20.30 -2.34 11.71
C GLY A 121 21.41 -2.86 12.64
N ARG A 122 21.98 -1.99 13.47
CA ARG A 122 22.93 -2.42 14.52
C ARG A 122 22.23 -3.16 15.66
N SER A 123 21.00 -2.75 15.94
CA SER A 123 20.15 -3.20 17.03
C SER A 123 18.74 -2.73 16.71
N CYS A 124 17.73 -3.28 17.38
CA CYS A 124 16.37 -2.74 17.28
C CYS A 124 16.18 -1.67 18.35
N GLY A 125 15.65 -0.51 17.95
CA GLY A 125 15.14 0.49 18.89
C GLY A 125 16.22 1.09 19.78
N GLN A 126 17.48 1.11 19.35
CA GLN A 126 18.52 1.80 20.11
C GLN A 126 18.40 3.31 19.89
N LYS A 127 18.38 4.04 21.00
CA LYS A 127 18.31 5.50 21.00
C LYS A 127 19.38 6.10 20.06
N ASN A 128 18.97 7.04 19.21
CA ASN A 128 19.82 7.74 18.23
C ASN A 128 20.44 6.86 17.13
N ILE A 129 20.08 5.58 17.03
CA ILE A 129 20.57 4.68 15.99
C ILE A 129 19.39 4.30 15.09
N PRO A 130 19.34 4.81 13.84
CA PRO A 130 18.25 4.48 12.93
C PRO A 130 18.36 3.05 12.37
N GLY A 131 17.24 2.53 11.90
CA GLY A 131 17.17 1.36 11.04
C GLY A 131 17.59 1.70 9.60
N ILE A 132 18.10 0.70 8.89
CA ILE A 132 18.51 0.79 7.49
C ILE A 132 17.51 0.06 6.60
N TYR A 133 17.10 0.74 5.55
CA TYR A 133 16.08 0.29 4.62
C TYR A 133 16.65 0.32 3.20
N THR A 134 16.24 -0.62 2.36
CA THR A 134 16.48 -0.53 0.91
C THR A 134 15.65 0.61 0.35
N LEU A 135 16.27 1.52 -0.41
CA LEU A 135 15.61 2.62 -1.09
C LEU A 135 14.89 2.09 -2.33
N LEU A 136 13.58 1.85 -2.22
CA LEU A 136 12.79 1.11 -3.21
C LEU A 136 12.80 1.78 -4.58
N GLU A 137 12.90 3.10 -4.59
CA GLU A 137 12.82 3.87 -5.80
C GLU A 137 13.95 3.58 -6.80
N ASN A 138 15.18 3.35 -6.31
CA ASN A 138 16.32 2.96 -7.13
C ASN A 138 16.09 1.65 -7.89
N TYR A 139 15.10 0.86 -7.47
CA TYR A 139 14.77 -0.43 -8.07
C TYR A 139 13.54 -0.37 -8.99
N SER A 140 12.92 0.80 -9.20
CA SER A 140 11.72 0.93 -10.05
C SER A 140 11.93 0.38 -11.47
N PHE A 141 13.09 0.67 -12.06
CA PHE A 141 13.44 0.15 -13.39
C PHE A 141 13.65 -1.37 -13.39
N TRP A 142 14.35 -1.89 -12.38
CA TRP A 142 14.58 -3.32 -12.24
C TRP A 142 13.26 -4.09 -12.04
N ILE A 143 12.36 -3.58 -11.19
CA ILE A 143 11.02 -4.15 -10.97
C ILE A 143 10.24 -4.20 -12.28
N LYS A 144 10.20 -3.10 -13.03
CA LYS A 144 9.53 -3.04 -14.34
C LYS A 144 10.11 -4.09 -15.30
N LYS A 145 11.43 -4.15 -15.42
CA LYS A 145 12.11 -5.10 -16.32
C LYS A 145 11.85 -6.57 -15.95
N VAL A 146 11.91 -6.91 -14.67
CA VAL A 146 11.67 -8.29 -14.21
C VAL A 146 10.20 -8.67 -14.44
N THR A 147 9.26 -7.80 -14.07
CA THR A 147 7.83 -8.08 -14.24
C THR A 147 7.41 -8.18 -15.71
N GLU A 148 8.01 -7.40 -16.61
CA GLU A 148 7.87 -7.55 -18.06
C GLU A 148 8.36 -8.92 -18.55
N LYS A 149 9.56 -9.34 -18.10
CA LYS A 149 10.14 -10.64 -18.46
C LYS A 149 9.27 -11.82 -18.03
N GLU A 150 8.63 -11.72 -16.85
CA GLU A 150 7.73 -12.75 -16.32
C GLU A 150 6.30 -12.70 -16.93
N GLY A 151 6.07 -11.86 -17.95
CA GLY A 151 4.77 -11.74 -18.62
C GLY A 151 3.67 -11.10 -17.77
N ARG A 152 4.02 -10.41 -16.68
CA ARG A 152 3.11 -9.68 -15.80
C ARG A 152 3.60 -8.25 -15.57
N PRO A 153 3.68 -7.41 -16.62
CA PRO A 153 4.32 -6.10 -16.55
C PRO A 153 3.69 -5.23 -15.46
N PHE A 154 4.55 -4.66 -14.59
CA PHE A 154 4.15 -3.63 -13.65
C PHE A 154 3.88 -2.32 -14.38
N ASP A 155 2.61 -1.94 -14.50
CA ASP A 155 2.17 -0.68 -15.10
C ASP A 155 1.63 0.27 -14.00
N SER A 156 2.48 1.20 -13.58
CA SER A 156 2.16 2.18 -12.55
C SER A 156 1.15 3.25 -12.99
N GLU A 157 0.84 3.33 -14.29
CA GLU A 157 -0.15 4.26 -14.86
C GLU A 157 -1.55 3.63 -14.88
N LYS A 158 -1.66 2.36 -15.31
CA LYS A 158 -2.94 1.63 -15.30
C LYS A 158 -3.53 1.44 -13.91
N MET A 159 -2.70 1.31 -12.87
CA MET A 159 -3.17 1.18 -11.48
C MET A 159 -3.73 2.48 -10.89
N ARG A 160 -3.60 3.62 -11.58
CA ARG A 160 -4.13 4.93 -11.13
C ARG A 160 -5.55 5.19 -11.60
N THR A 161 -6.00 4.49 -12.64
CA THR A 161 -7.37 4.60 -13.10
C THR A 161 -8.23 3.80 -12.12
N PRO A 162 -9.24 4.40 -11.46
CA PRO A 162 -10.25 3.61 -10.78
C PRO A 162 -10.76 2.61 -11.79
N SER A 163 -10.69 1.32 -11.47
CA SER A 163 -11.36 0.32 -12.26
C SER A 163 -12.82 0.74 -12.33
N GLN A 164 -13.23 1.25 -13.50
CA GLN A 164 -14.59 1.03 -13.96
C GLN A 164 -14.70 -0.48 -14.21
N GLN A 165 -14.65 -1.27 -13.13
CA GLN A 165 -15.26 -2.57 -13.13
C GLN A 165 -16.71 -2.27 -13.43
N LYS A 166 -17.06 -2.44 -14.70
CA LYS A 166 -18.42 -2.59 -15.19
C LYS A 166 -19.18 -3.28 -14.07
N ARG A 167 -20.04 -2.52 -13.40
CA ARG A 167 -21.12 -3.07 -12.59
C ARG A 167 -21.77 -4.05 -13.54
N MET A 168 -21.52 -5.34 -13.33
CA MET A 168 -22.06 -6.41 -14.15
C MET A 168 -23.57 -6.28 -13.93
N ARG A 169 -24.22 -5.53 -14.82
CA ARG A 169 -25.67 -5.35 -14.81
C ARG A 169 -26.16 -6.73 -15.17
N SER A 170 -26.54 -7.49 -14.14
CA SER A 170 -27.34 -8.70 -14.32
C SER A 170 -28.42 -8.36 -15.33
N GLN A 171 -28.46 -9.08 -16.44
CA GLN A 171 -29.62 -9.09 -17.32
C GLN A 171 -30.77 -9.67 -16.49
N ALA A 172 -31.47 -8.81 -15.76
CA ALA A 172 -32.85 -9.01 -15.44
C ALA A 172 -33.62 -8.45 -16.63
N SER A 173 -34.37 -9.33 -17.29
CA SER A 173 -35.30 -9.06 -18.38
C SER A 173 -36.17 -7.83 -18.08
N ASP A 174 -36.02 -6.77 -18.87
CA ASP A 174 -36.94 -5.64 -18.87
C ASP A 174 -38.30 -6.09 -19.43
N LEU A 175 -39.34 -5.84 -18.64
CA LEU A 175 -40.76 -6.01 -18.97
C LEU A 175 -41.18 -4.99 -20.07
N PRO A 176 -42.14 -5.30 -20.97
CA PRO A 176 -42.48 -4.41 -22.09
C PRO A 176 -43.21 -3.13 -21.66
N LYS A 177 -42.88 -2.01 -22.30
CA LYS A 177 -43.52 -0.69 -22.14
C LYS A 177 -44.98 -0.73 -22.65
N PRO A 178 -45.97 -0.18 -21.90
CA PRO A 178 -47.28 0.12 -22.47
C PRO A 178 -47.26 1.48 -23.18
N GLY A 179 -47.69 1.47 -24.44
CA GLY A 179 -47.95 2.67 -25.23
C GLY A 179 -49.20 3.41 -24.75
N SER A 180 -49.20 4.71 -24.97
CA SER A 180 -50.34 5.61 -24.77
C SER A 180 -51.51 5.23 -25.68
N PRO A 181 -52.75 5.17 -25.18
CA PRO A 181 -53.93 5.28 -26.01
C PRO A 181 -54.58 6.66 -25.84
N GLY A 182 -54.99 7.21 -26.97
CA GLY A 182 -55.73 8.45 -27.07
C GLY A 182 -57.10 8.40 -26.40
N LEU A 183 -57.51 9.61 -26.06
CA LEU A 183 -58.85 10.07 -25.69
C LEU A 183 -59.99 9.36 -26.45
N ARG A 184 -60.87 8.64 -25.74
CA ARG A 184 -62.29 8.49 -26.11
C ARG A 184 -63.17 8.39 -24.86
N LEU A 185 -64.08 9.36 -24.76
CA LEU A 185 -65.29 9.40 -23.94
C LEU A 185 -66.14 8.13 -24.14
N LEU A 186 -66.77 7.60 -23.08
CA LEU A 186 -68.21 7.30 -23.07
C LEU A 186 -68.72 6.91 -21.67
N LEU A 187 -69.87 7.49 -21.33
CA LEU A 187 -70.69 7.27 -20.14
C LEU A 187 -71.38 5.89 -20.12
N CYS A 188 -71.68 5.38 -18.92
CA CYS A 188 -72.98 4.78 -18.49
C CYS A 188 -72.76 4.15 -17.09
N LEU A 189 -73.26 4.76 -16.02
CA LEU A 189 -74.59 4.58 -15.39
C LEU A 189 -74.85 3.20 -14.75
N LEU A 190 -75.15 3.27 -13.45
CA LEU A 190 -76.21 2.58 -12.70
C LEU A 190 -75.95 1.19 -12.06
N SER A 191 -75.80 1.26 -10.72
CA SER A 191 -76.65 0.63 -9.68
C SER A 191 -76.48 -0.83 -9.24
N TYR A 192 -76.81 -1.02 -7.94
CA TYR A 192 -76.99 -2.23 -7.10
C TYR A 192 -75.71 -2.78 -6.43
N VAL A 193 -75.47 -2.66 -5.11
CA VAL A 193 -76.18 -3.10 -3.87
C VAL A 193 -76.15 -4.61 -3.65
N LEU A 194 -75.91 -5.00 -2.37
CA LEU A 194 -75.88 -6.32 -1.69
C LEU A 194 -74.45 -6.85 -1.46
N PHE A 195 -73.90 -7.08 -0.27
CA PHE A 195 -74.33 -7.03 1.14
C PHE A 195 -73.20 -6.42 1.99
#